data_AF-A0A6G3U894-F1
#
_entry.id   AF-A0A6G3U894-F1
#
_cell.length_a   1.000
_cell.length_b   1.000
_cell.length_c   1.000
_cell.angle_alpha   90.00
_cell.angle_beta   90.00
_cell.angle_gamma   90.00
#
_symmetry.space_group_name_H-M   'P 1'
#
loop_
_entity.id
_entity.type
_entity.pdbx_description
1 polymer ?
#
loop_
_entity_poly.entity_id
_entity_poly.type
_entity_poly.pdbx_seq_one_letter_code
_entity_poly.pdbx_strand_id
1 'polypeptide(L)'
;MTVCLLLLSFVAVTAAVPVPRALTRAKWPEREPVVGLWVWQCLVATVLLCCVTALALGAAAVFGTVRAQLFAPAPPAVTAAYDLSSAPAWAVVLTVLLACGAAWTTAML
;
A
#
# COMPACT_ATOMS: atom_id res chain seq x y z
N MET A 1 -18.99 5.63 1.96
CA MET A 1 -17.56 5.91 2.26
C MET A 1 -17.15 5.43 3.65
N THR A 2 -17.91 5.75 4.70
CA THR A 2 -17.58 5.39 6.10
C THR A 2 -17.52 3.90 6.38
N VAL A 3 -18.44 3.10 5.79
CA VAL A 3 -18.42 1.64 5.92
C VAL A 3 -17.18 1.02 5.28
N CYS A 4 -16.78 1.49 4.09
CA CYS A 4 -15.55 1.04 3.44
C CYS A 4 -14.31 1.40 4.26
N LEU A 5 -14.27 2.60 4.85
CA LEU A 5 -13.18 3.01 5.74
C LEU A 5 -13.10 2.15 7.00
N LEU A 6 -14.24 1.78 7.58
CA LEU A 6 -14.30 0.88 8.74
C LEU A 6 -13.84 -0.55 8.40
N LEU A 7 -14.23 -1.06 7.23
CA LEU A 7 -13.78 -2.38 6.77
C LEU A 7 -12.27 -2.37 6.50
N LEU A 8 -11.76 -1.33 5.84
CA LEU A 8 -10.33 -1.17 5.58
C LEU A 8 -9.52 -1.02 6.87
N SER A 9 -10.01 -0.25 7.84
CA SER A 9 -9.31 -0.10 9.13
C SER A 9 -9.34 -1.39 9.94
N PHE A 10 -10.45 -2.14 9.91
CA PHE A 10 -10.51 -3.47 10.53
C PHE A 10 -9.50 -4.44 9.90
N VAL A 11 -9.41 -4.48 8.57
CA VAL A 11 -8.42 -5.29 7.85
C VAL A 11 -7.00 -4.84 8.20
N ALA A 12 -6.73 -3.54 8.24
CA ALA A 12 -5.41 -3.01 8.59
C ALA A 12 -4.99 -3.39 10.02
N VAL A 13 -5.89 -3.22 11.00
CA VAL A 13 -5.63 -3.56 12.41
C VAL A 13 -5.45 -5.07 12.59
N THR A 14 -6.23 -5.88 11.88
CA THR A 14 -6.11 -7.35 11.94
C THR A 14 -4.85 -7.85 11.22
N ALA A 15 -4.44 -7.23 10.11
CA ALA A 15 -3.18 -7.55 9.46
C ALA A 15 -1.95 -7.15 10.31
N ALA A 16 -2.03 -6.05 11.05
CA ALA A 16 -0.88 -5.51 11.80
C ALA A 16 -0.58 -6.26 13.11
N VAL A 17 -1.59 -6.81 13.79
CA VAL A 17 -1.44 -7.28 15.19
C VAL A 17 -1.73 -8.77 15.36
N PRO A 18 -2.92 -9.29 15.02
CA PRO A 18 -3.22 -10.70 15.22
C PRO A 18 -2.53 -11.61 14.21
N VAL A 19 -2.30 -11.20 12.96
CA VAL A 19 -1.61 -12.06 11.96
C VAL A 19 -0.16 -12.39 12.36
N PRO A 20 0.70 -11.42 12.74
CA PRO A 20 2.06 -11.73 13.21
C PRO A 20 2.06 -12.59 14.50
N ARG A 21 1.11 -12.33 15.40
CA ARG A 21 0.98 -13.08 16.66
C ARG A 21 0.46 -14.51 16.44
N ALA A 22 -0.41 -14.71 15.47
CA ALA A 22 -0.86 -16.04 15.08
C ALA A 22 0.27 -16.83 14.40
N LEU A 23 1.05 -16.19 13.52
CA LEU A 23 2.22 -16.81 12.86
C LEU A 23 3.30 -17.24 13.86
N THR A 24 3.57 -16.42 14.89
CA THR A 24 4.55 -16.75 15.94
C THR A 24 4.06 -17.82 16.93
N ARG A 25 2.74 -18.02 17.05
CA ARG A 25 2.14 -19.03 17.96
C ARG A 25 1.72 -20.33 17.26
N ALA A 26 1.70 -20.38 15.95
CA ALA A 26 1.34 -21.57 15.20
C ALA A 26 2.41 -22.66 15.35
N LYS A 27 1.97 -23.92 15.52
CA LYS A 27 2.87 -25.08 15.44
C LYS A 27 3.13 -25.38 13.96
N TRP A 28 4.35 -25.09 13.50
CA TRP A 28 4.78 -25.37 12.14
C TRP A 28 5.31 -26.81 12.04
N PRO A 29 4.96 -27.58 10.99
CA PRO A 29 5.57 -28.89 10.75
C PRO A 29 7.06 -28.73 10.41
N GLU A 30 7.88 -29.77 10.65
CA GLU A 30 9.35 -29.92 10.64
C GLU A 30 10.28 -29.01 9.75
N ARG A 31 9.77 -28.16 8.86
CA ARG A 31 10.52 -27.10 8.13
C ARG A 31 10.43 -25.71 8.79
N GLU A 32 10.63 -25.69 10.10
CA GLU A 32 10.21 -24.64 11.04
C GLU A 32 10.58 -23.18 10.68
N PRO A 33 11.79 -22.81 10.24
CA PRO A 33 12.11 -21.40 9.99
C PRO A 33 11.67 -20.92 8.60
N VAL A 34 11.75 -21.78 7.58
CA VAL A 34 11.67 -21.34 6.17
C VAL A 34 10.25 -20.92 5.80
N VAL A 35 9.24 -21.70 6.21
CA VAL A 35 7.84 -21.42 5.84
C VAL A 35 7.33 -20.17 6.57
N GLY A 36 7.63 -20.02 7.86
CA GLY A 36 7.29 -18.82 8.62
C GLY A 36 7.94 -17.56 8.04
N LEU A 37 9.22 -17.64 7.66
CA LEU A 37 9.94 -16.58 6.96
C LEU A 37 9.29 -16.25 5.61
N TRP A 38 8.96 -17.25 4.79
CA TRP A 38 8.30 -17.03 3.49
C TRP A 38 6.94 -16.36 3.63
N VAL A 39 6.12 -16.77 4.59
CA VAL A 39 4.82 -16.15 4.84
C VAL A 39 5.00 -14.70 5.31
N TRP A 40 5.98 -14.44 6.17
CA TRP A 40 6.32 -13.08 6.58
C TRP A 40 6.79 -12.22 5.39
N GLN A 41 7.66 -12.75 4.54
CA GLN A 41 8.14 -12.05 3.35
C GLN A 41 7.00 -11.75 2.37
N CYS A 42 6.09 -12.68 2.13
CA CYS A 42 4.89 -12.44 1.33
C CYS A 42 4.01 -11.32 1.92
N LEU A 43 3.87 -11.29 3.25
CA LEU A 43 3.12 -10.24 3.94
C LEU A 43 3.80 -8.87 3.78
N VAL A 44 5.11 -8.80 4.01
CA VAL A 44 5.91 -7.58 3.82
C VAL A 44 5.85 -7.11 2.36
N ALA A 45 6.00 -8.01 1.40
CA ALA A 45 5.90 -7.69 -0.03
C ALA A 45 4.52 -7.14 -0.40
N THR A 46 3.45 -7.69 0.17
CA THR A 46 2.08 -7.20 -0.04
C THR A 46 1.89 -5.79 0.53
N VAL A 47 2.43 -5.53 1.72
CA VAL A 47 2.40 -4.19 2.33
C VAL A 47 3.20 -3.20 1.48
N LEU A 48 4.41 -3.57 1.06
CA LEU A 48 5.23 -2.73 0.17
C LEU A 48 4.52 -2.44 -1.15
N LEU A 49 3.90 -3.44 -1.77
CA LEU A 49 3.11 -3.27 -2.99
C LEU A 49 1.93 -2.31 -2.77
N CYS A 50 1.24 -2.42 -1.63
CA CYS A 50 0.17 -1.50 -1.24
C CYS A 50 0.69 -0.07 -1.06
N CYS A 51 1.85 0.11 -0.41
CA CYS A 51 2.47 1.43 -0.27
C CYS A 51 2.89 2.03 -1.61
N VAL A 52 3.51 1.24 -2.49
CA VAL A 52 3.93 1.69 -3.83
C VAL A 52 2.72 2.08 -4.68
N THR A 53 1.66 1.27 -4.67
CA THR A 53 0.42 1.58 -5.41
C THR A 53 -0.28 2.81 -4.86
N ALA A 54 -0.35 2.99 -3.53
CA ALA A 54 -0.88 4.20 -2.90
C ALA A 54 -0.06 5.45 -3.30
N LEU A 55 1.27 5.33 -3.31
CA LEU A 55 2.17 6.41 -3.71
C LEU A 55 2.01 6.75 -5.19
N ALA A 56 1.89 5.76 -6.08
CA ALA A 56 1.65 5.97 -7.51
C ALA A 56 0.32 6.69 -7.77
N LEU A 57 -0.75 6.29 -7.07
CA LEU A 57 -2.05 6.95 -7.16
C LEU A 57 -2.02 8.39 -6.62
N GLY A 58 -1.37 8.61 -5.47
CA GLY A 58 -1.16 9.96 -4.92
C GLY A 58 -0.32 10.85 -5.85
N ALA A 59 0.76 10.31 -6.41
CA ALA A 59 1.60 11.02 -7.38
C ALA A 59 0.84 11.33 -8.67
N ALA A 60 0.01 10.43 -9.19
CA ALA A 60 -0.86 10.71 -10.33
C ALA A 60 -1.91 11.81 -10.01
N ALA A 61 -2.39 11.86 -8.76
CA ALA A 61 -3.37 12.85 -8.35
C ALA A 61 -2.76 14.26 -8.24
N VAL A 62 -1.50 14.36 -7.81
CA VAL A 62 -0.75 15.63 -7.67
C VAL A 62 -0.09 16.06 -8.99
N PHE A 63 0.49 15.13 -9.74
CA PHE A 63 1.26 15.40 -10.95
C PHE A 63 0.57 14.86 -12.20
N GLY A 64 0.14 15.76 -13.08
CA GLY A 64 -0.50 15.40 -14.36
C GLY A 64 0.41 14.60 -15.30
N THR A 65 1.73 14.77 -15.22
CA THR A 65 2.72 14.03 -16.02
C THR A 65 2.80 12.55 -15.61
N VAL A 66 2.80 12.27 -14.31
CA VAL A 66 2.77 10.90 -13.76
C VAL A 66 1.46 10.22 -14.14
N ARG A 67 0.33 10.94 -14.05
CA ARG A 67 -0.97 10.46 -14.51
C ARG A 67 -0.97 10.09 -15.99
N ALA A 68 -0.41 10.95 -16.84
CA ALA A 68 -0.35 10.72 -18.27
C ALA A 68 0.50 9.49 -18.62
N GLN A 69 1.62 9.23 -17.92
CA GLN A 69 2.41 8.02 -18.14
C GLN A 69 1.77 6.76 -17.55
N LEU A 70 1.20 6.83 -16.34
CA LEU A 70 0.60 5.69 -15.66
C LEU A 70 -0.67 5.20 -16.37
N PHE A 71 -1.45 6.14 -16.92
CA PHE A 71 -2.68 5.86 -17.68
C PHE A 71 -2.48 5.94 -19.20
N ALA A 72 -1.25 6.04 -19.72
CA ALA A 72 -0.96 6.03 -21.16
C ALA A 72 -1.58 4.82 -21.91
N PRO A 73 -1.59 3.58 -21.36
CA PRO A 73 -2.24 2.45 -22.00
C PRO A 73 -3.75 2.32 -21.67
N ALA A 74 -4.31 3.21 -20.84
CA ALA A 74 -5.66 3.06 -20.30
C ALA A 74 -6.72 3.86 -21.11
N PRO A 75 -7.94 3.33 -21.28
CA PRO A 75 -9.04 4.06 -21.93
C PRO A 75 -9.44 5.32 -21.15
N PRO A 76 -9.87 6.40 -21.84
CA PRO A 76 -10.23 7.67 -21.21
C PRO A 76 -11.41 7.57 -20.23
N ALA A 77 -12.24 6.53 -20.36
CA ALA A 77 -13.33 6.24 -19.42
C ALA A 77 -12.81 5.90 -18.00
N VAL A 78 -11.64 5.25 -17.88
CA VAL A 78 -11.06 4.88 -16.58
C VAL A 78 -10.47 6.09 -15.88
N THR A 79 -9.84 7.00 -16.63
CA THR A 79 -9.31 8.26 -16.08
C THR A 79 -10.41 9.21 -15.62
N ALA A 80 -11.55 9.23 -16.33
CA ALA A 80 -12.71 10.05 -15.96
C ALA A 80 -13.42 9.50 -14.71
N ALA A 81 -13.52 8.18 -14.55
CA ALA A 81 -14.15 7.55 -13.38
C ALA A 81 -13.39 7.80 -12.07
N TYR A 82 -12.09 7.99 -12.17
CA TYR A 82 -11.22 8.20 -11.01
C TYR A 82 -11.17 9.67 -10.54
N ASP A 83 -11.60 10.62 -11.37
CA ASP A 83 -11.64 12.08 -11.09
C ASP A 83 -10.46 12.61 -10.26
N LEU A 84 -9.23 12.27 -10.68
CA LEU A 84 -7.98 12.70 -10.04
C LEU A 84 -7.74 14.23 -10.16
N SER A 85 -8.74 15.02 -10.55
CA SER A 85 -8.64 16.45 -10.85
C SER A 85 -8.38 17.31 -9.60
N SER A 86 -8.85 16.90 -8.42
CA SER A 86 -8.60 17.61 -7.16
C SER A 86 -8.22 16.66 -6.02
N ALA A 87 -6.92 16.45 -5.82
CA ALA A 87 -6.45 15.78 -4.62
C ALA A 87 -6.65 16.73 -3.42
N PRO A 88 -7.42 16.35 -2.39
CA PRO A 88 -7.56 17.19 -1.20
C PRO A 88 -6.21 17.33 -0.48
N ALA A 89 -5.97 18.47 0.18
CA ALA A 89 -4.67 18.81 0.76
C ALA A 89 -4.11 17.73 1.72
N TRP A 90 -4.97 17.04 2.47
CA TRP A 90 -4.56 15.93 3.35
C TRP A 90 -4.01 14.71 2.58
N ALA A 91 -4.52 14.43 1.36
CA ALA A 91 -4.02 13.36 0.52
C ALA A 91 -2.62 13.68 -0.01
N VAL A 92 -2.35 14.95 -0.30
CA VAL A 92 -1.00 15.43 -0.65
C VAL A 92 -0.03 15.22 0.51
N VAL A 93 -0.42 15.60 1.73
CA VAL A 93 0.41 15.40 2.93
C VAL A 93 0.74 13.92 3.15
N LEU A 94 -0.26 13.02 3.04
CA LEU A 94 -0.03 11.57 3.18
C LEU A 94 0.90 11.03 2.08
N THR A 95 0.76 11.50 0.84
CA THR A 95 1.61 11.08 -0.28
C THR A 95 3.06 11.50 -0.05
N VAL A 96 3.29 12.72 0.43
CA VAL A 96 4.63 13.22 0.77
C VAL A 96 5.22 12.45 1.95
N LEU A 97 4.42 12.15 2.97
CA LEU A 97 4.87 11.37 4.12
C LEU A 97 5.30 9.95 3.71
N LEU A 98 4.51 9.29 2.85
CA LEU A 98 4.84 8.00 2.26
C LEU A 98 6.12 8.06 1.41
N ALA A 99 6.27 9.09 0.58
CA ALA A 99 7.47 9.28 -0.24
C ALA A 99 8.72 9.52 0.61
N CYS A 100 8.60 10.32 1.67
CA CYS A 100 9.68 10.56 2.62
C CYS A 100 10.05 9.28 3.38
N GLY A 101 9.06 8.50 3.83
CA GLY A 101 9.27 7.20 4.43
C GLY A 101 10.02 6.25 3.49
N ALA A 102 9.60 6.17 2.23
CA ALA A 102 10.28 5.35 1.21
C ALA A 102 11.73 5.81 0.94
N ALA A 103 11.95 7.12 0.84
CA ALA A 103 13.29 7.70 0.67
C ALA A 103 14.19 7.42 1.88
N TRP A 104 13.65 7.50 3.10
CA TRP A 104 14.38 7.18 4.31
C TRP A 104 14.75 5.70 4.39
N THR A 105 13.81 4.80 4.10
CA THR A 105 14.07 3.35 4.11
C THR A 105 15.11 2.96 3.06
N THR A 106 15.05 3.56 1.87
CA THR A 106 16.07 3.32 0.82
C THR A 106 17.43 3.91 1.14
N ALA A 107 17.50 5.03 1.86
CA ALA A 107 18.77 5.62 2.30
C ALA A 107 19.43 4.87 3.47
N MET A 108 18.65 4.13 4.26
CA MET A 108 19.13 3.35 5.42
C MET A 108 19.42 1.87 5.11
N LEU A 109 18.94 1.38 3.96
CA LEU A 109 19.28 0.06 3.39
C LEU A 109 20.64 0.11 2.69
#